data_AF-A0A5N6EQ15-F1
#
_entry.id   AF-A0A5N6EQ15-F1
#
_cell.length_a   1.000
_cell.length_b   1.000
_cell.length_c   1.000
_cell.angle_alpha   90.00
_cell.angle_beta   90.00
_cell.angle_gamma   90.00
#
_symmetry.space_group_name_H-M   'P 1'
#
loop_
_entity.id
_entity.type
_entity.pdbx_description
1 polymer ?
#
loop_
_entity_poly.entity_id
_entity_poly.type
_entity_poly.pdbx_seq_one_letter_code
_entity_poly.pdbx_strand_id
1 'polypeptide(L)'
;MVMFPSLHNEVALLLDDEFLTFDFHEIDSDRGCTKDYDTSITGRFTCHNTTCSSTGWSSKKIAITIRMYPRDEYNVRVYHQLCKSCNWLSQPILNETYAERVAYRIKKWNGCTVEKPKYSGQSNGPHNRHLCEGCKNGHCKDRVGRLLG
;
A
#
# COMPACT_ATOMS: atom_id res chain seq x y z
N MET A 1 -7.53 8.62 0.76
CA MET A 1 -6.34 7.86 1.20
C MET A 1 -6.16 8.09 2.68
N VAL A 2 -5.38 7.24 3.33
CA VAL A 2 -5.10 7.33 4.76
C VAL A 2 -3.67 6.83 5.02
N MET A 3 -3.08 7.26 6.13
CA MET A 3 -1.79 6.78 6.62
C MET A 3 -2.00 5.91 7.87
N PHE A 4 -1.06 5.01 8.16
CA PHE A 4 -1.15 4.11 9.32
C PHE A 4 0.09 4.23 10.24
N PRO A 5 0.23 5.34 11.00
CA PRO A 5 1.35 5.51 11.93
C PRO A 5 1.39 4.41 13.00
N SER A 6 0.23 3.88 13.40
CA SER A 6 0.12 2.79 14.38
C SER A 6 0.79 1.49 13.93
N LEU A 7 1.06 1.31 12.64
CA LEU A 7 1.76 0.15 12.07
C LEU A 7 3.27 0.39 11.92
N HIS A 8 3.79 1.53 12.39
CA HIS A 8 5.21 1.88 12.31
C HIS A 8 6.09 0.81 12.97
N ASN A 9 5.70 0.34 14.16
CA ASN A 9 6.48 -0.66 14.91
C ASN A 9 6.67 -1.96 14.12
N GLU A 10 5.66 -2.40 13.37
CA GLU A 10 5.77 -3.60 12.52
C GLU A 10 6.78 -3.40 11.38
N VAL A 11 6.84 -2.20 10.80
CA VAL A 11 7.86 -1.86 9.81
C VAL A 11 9.23 -1.77 10.44
N ALA A 12 9.35 -1.10 11.60
CA ALA A 12 10.61 -0.91 12.31
C ALA A 12 11.27 -2.24 12.68
N LEU A 13 10.49 -3.20 13.19
CA LEU A 13 10.97 -4.56 13.47
C LEU A 13 11.60 -5.24 12.25
N LEU A 14 10.99 -5.06 11.07
CA LEU A 14 11.52 -5.63 9.84
C LEU A 14 12.76 -4.88 9.33
N LEU A 15 12.93 -3.60 9.67
CA LEU A 15 14.09 -2.81 9.28
C LEU A 15 15.32 -3.09 10.15
N ASP A 16 15.10 -3.43 11.42
CA ASP A 16 16.15 -3.72 12.40
C ASP A 16 17.07 -4.88 11.97
N ASP A 17 16.54 -5.87 11.23
CA ASP A 17 17.33 -6.95 10.61
C ASP A 17 18.53 -6.46 9.77
N GLU A 18 18.43 -5.23 9.22
CA GLU A 18 19.44 -4.60 8.39
C GLU A 18 20.09 -3.39 9.08
N PHE A 19 19.89 -3.23 10.40
CA PHE A 19 20.35 -2.08 11.20
C PHE A 19 19.85 -0.72 10.67
N LEU A 20 18.65 -0.69 10.08
CA LEU A 20 18.04 0.53 9.58
C LEU A 20 17.06 1.10 10.63
N THR A 21 17.32 2.32 11.08
CA THR A 21 16.42 3.06 11.97
C THR A 21 15.73 4.15 11.16
N PHE A 22 14.40 4.16 11.18
CA PHE A 22 13.57 5.13 10.48
C PHE A 22 12.47 5.63 11.41
N ASP A 23 12.02 6.86 11.20
CA ASP A 23 10.86 7.46 11.89
C ASP A 23 9.64 7.56 10.96
N PHE A 24 8.44 7.53 11.53
CA PHE A 24 7.21 7.78 10.77
C PHE A 24 6.98 9.27 10.56
N HIS A 25 6.84 9.70 9.31
CA HIS A 25 6.53 11.06 8.92
C HIS A 25 5.02 11.33 8.96
N GLU A 26 4.55 11.96 10.05
CA GLU A 26 3.11 12.19 10.31
C GLU A 26 2.42 13.15 9.33
N ILE A 27 3.18 13.89 8.52
CA ILE A 27 2.62 14.90 7.61
C ILE A 27 2.40 14.30 6.22
N ASP A 28 1.16 14.30 5.74
CA ASP A 28 0.86 13.93 4.35
C ASP A 28 1.12 15.11 3.40
N SER A 29 2.37 15.29 2.98
CA SER A 29 2.77 16.35 2.03
C SER A 29 3.77 15.84 1.01
N ASP A 30 3.67 16.33 -0.22
CA ASP A 30 4.69 16.06 -1.24
C ASP A 30 5.94 16.93 -1.02
N ARG A 31 5.84 17.99 -0.22
CA ARG A 31 6.96 18.88 0.09
C ARG A 31 8.01 18.12 0.89
N GLY A 32 9.23 18.07 0.35
CA GLY A 32 10.36 17.40 1.00
C GLY A 32 10.39 15.88 0.78
N CYS A 33 9.44 15.31 0.04
CA CYS A 33 9.54 13.93 -0.43
C CYS A 33 10.76 13.80 -1.35
N THR A 34 11.71 12.94 -1.00
CA THR A 34 12.95 12.73 -1.78
C THR A 34 12.83 11.52 -2.71
N LYS A 35 12.03 10.53 -2.34
CA LYS A 35 11.74 9.34 -3.17
C LYS A 35 10.31 8.88 -2.92
N ASP A 36 9.63 8.42 -3.95
CA ASP A 36 8.36 7.73 -3.85
C ASP A 36 8.33 6.42 -4.65
N TYR A 37 7.42 5.53 -4.29
CA TYR A 37 7.23 4.28 -5.00
C TYR A 37 5.81 3.75 -4.89
N ASP A 38 5.11 3.74 -6.01
CA ASP A 38 3.81 3.09 -6.14
C ASP A 38 3.94 1.57 -6.23
N THR A 39 3.15 0.88 -5.41
CA THR A 39 3.03 -0.58 -5.36
C THR A 39 1.65 -0.97 -4.83
N SER A 40 1.44 -2.26 -4.59
CA SER A 40 0.23 -2.75 -3.95
C SER A 40 0.51 -3.73 -2.82
N ILE A 41 -0.45 -3.80 -1.90
CA ILE A 41 -0.54 -4.76 -0.80
C ILE A 41 -1.88 -5.50 -0.87
N THR A 42 -2.06 -6.45 0.03
CA THR A 42 -3.32 -7.18 0.21
C THR A 42 -4.01 -6.74 1.49
N GLY A 43 -5.31 -7.03 1.59
CA GLY A 43 -6.10 -6.71 2.76
C GLY A 43 -7.58 -6.90 2.49
N ARG A 44 -8.42 -6.36 3.37
CA ARG A 44 -9.88 -6.41 3.23
C ARG A 44 -10.50 -5.03 3.36
N PHE A 45 -11.74 -4.90 2.93
CA PHE A 45 -12.55 -3.71 3.11
C PHE A 45 -13.88 -4.12 3.73
N THR A 46 -14.44 -3.22 4.56
CA THR A 46 -15.79 -3.33 5.11
C THR A 46 -16.63 -2.17 4.60
N CYS A 47 -17.83 -2.45 4.09
CA CYS A 47 -18.76 -1.38 3.75
C CYS A 47 -19.41 -0.85 5.02
N HIS A 48 -19.21 0.43 5.34
CA HIS A 48 -19.80 1.06 6.52
C HIS A 48 -21.18 1.69 6.27
N ASN A 49 -21.67 1.65 5.03
CA ASN A 49 -23.05 1.99 4.75
C ASN A 49 -23.97 0.92 5.36
N THR A 50 -24.73 1.28 6.40
CA THR A 50 -25.61 0.39 7.17
C THR A 50 -26.79 -0.14 6.35
N THR A 51 -27.15 0.52 5.25
CA THR A 51 -28.19 0.03 4.32
C THR A 51 -27.64 -0.89 3.24
N CYS A 52 -26.33 -1.08 3.17
CA CYS A 52 -25.69 -1.93 2.17
C CYS A 52 -25.59 -3.38 2.66
N SER A 53 -26.02 -4.33 1.84
CA SER A 53 -25.93 -5.77 2.11
C SER A 53 -24.53 -6.36 1.91
N SER A 54 -23.53 -5.54 1.57
CA SER A 54 -22.16 -6.01 1.34
C SER A 54 -21.49 -6.46 2.65
N THR A 55 -21.06 -7.71 2.70
CA THR A 55 -20.29 -8.28 3.83
C THR A 55 -18.81 -7.88 3.85
N GLY A 56 -18.41 -6.96 2.96
CA GLY A 56 -17.01 -6.60 2.74
C GLY A 56 -16.36 -7.43 1.64
N TRP A 57 -15.14 -7.08 1.25
CA TRP A 57 -14.40 -7.77 0.20
C TRP A 57 -12.91 -7.82 0.48
N SER A 58 -12.27 -8.95 0.15
CA SER A 58 -10.82 -9.05 0.12
C SER A 58 -10.29 -8.42 -1.17
N SER A 59 -9.16 -7.72 -1.07
CA SER A 59 -8.51 -7.09 -2.21
C SER A 59 -7.06 -7.52 -2.26
N LYS A 60 -6.65 -8.14 -3.37
CA LYS A 60 -5.24 -8.48 -3.64
C LYS A 60 -4.44 -7.28 -4.19
N LYS A 61 -5.11 -6.13 -4.38
CA LYS A 61 -4.52 -4.95 -4.99
C LYS A 61 -5.04 -3.67 -4.32
N ILE A 62 -4.61 -3.45 -3.09
CA ILE A 62 -4.73 -2.17 -2.41
C ILE A 62 -3.54 -1.33 -2.86
N ALA A 63 -3.77 -0.26 -3.61
CA ALA A 63 -2.69 0.62 -4.03
C ALA A 63 -2.10 1.32 -2.80
N ILE A 64 -0.79 1.49 -2.79
CA ILE A 64 -0.08 2.32 -1.82
C ILE A 64 1.04 3.11 -2.51
N THR A 65 1.34 4.29 -1.99
CA THR A 65 2.53 5.07 -2.34
C THR A 65 3.41 5.16 -1.11
N ILE A 66 4.58 4.52 -1.16
CA ILE A 66 5.59 4.61 -0.10
C ILE A 66 6.45 5.83 -0.40
N ARG A 67 6.73 6.67 0.60
CA ARG A 67 7.47 7.92 0.44
C ARG A 67 8.58 8.02 1.48
N MET A 68 9.72 8.55 1.07
CA MET A 68 10.90 8.81 1.89
C MET A 68 11.15 10.31 1.96
N TYR A 69 11.61 10.77 3.11
CA TYR A 69 11.92 12.15 3.43
C TYR A 69 13.36 12.22 4.02
N PRO A 70 13.95 13.42 4.14
CA PRO A 70 15.24 13.59 4.82
C PRO A 70 15.19 13.10 6.27
N ARG A 71 16.37 12.81 6.83
CA ARG A 71 16.55 12.32 8.22
C ARG A 71 15.88 10.96 8.49
N ASP A 72 15.91 10.07 7.50
CA ASP A 72 15.42 8.70 7.65
C ASP A 72 13.95 8.65 8.11
N GLU A 73 13.14 9.54 7.55
CA GLU A 73 11.71 9.59 7.78
C GLU A 73 10.95 8.97 6.58
N TYR A 74 9.85 8.27 6.84
CA TYR A 74 9.00 7.72 5.79
C TYR A 74 7.52 7.81 6.14
N ASN A 75 6.66 7.81 5.12
CA ASN A 75 5.25 7.51 5.33
C ASN A 75 4.65 6.78 4.13
N VAL A 76 3.38 6.39 4.25
CA VAL A 76 2.71 5.60 3.22
C VAL A 76 1.29 6.11 3.03
N ARG A 77 0.97 6.51 1.81
CA ARG A 77 -0.43 6.74 1.39
C ARG A 77 -1.06 5.40 1.06
N VAL A 78 -2.15 5.06 1.73
CA VAL A 78 -2.95 3.87 1.43
C VAL A 78 -4.28 4.30 0.80
N TYR A 79 -4.54 3.83 -0.41
CA TYR A 79 -5.71 4.25 -1.17
C TYR A 79 -6.95 3.43 -0.82
N HIS A 80 -8.09 4.11 -0.74
CA HIS A 80 -9.38 3.52 -0.45
C HIS A 80 -9.96 2.80 -1.68
N GLN A 81 -11.00 2.00 -1.46
CA GLN A 81 -11.82 1.42 -2.52
C GLN A 81 -13.30 1.73 -2.27
N LEU A 82 -14.06 1.87 -3.35
CA LEU A 82 -15.50 1.99 -3.32
C LEU A 82 -16.14 0.61 -3.22
N CYS A 83 -17.17 0.47 -2.39
CA CYS A 83 -18.01 -0.72 -2.36
C CYS A 83 -18.69 -0.93 -3.72
N LYS A 84 -18.54 -2.11 -4.32
CA LYS A 84 -19.15 -2.42 -5.62
C LYS A 84 -20.68 -2.27 -5.61
N SER A 85 -21.33 -2.53 -4.48
CA SER A 85 -22.79 -2.56 -4.39
C SER A 85 -23.43 -1.18 -4.21
N CYS A 86 -22.77 -0.25 -3.51
CA CYS A 86 -23.36 1.04 -3.16
C CYS A 86 -22.45 2.25 -3.39
N ASN A 87 -21.24 2.04 -3.93
CA ASN A 87 -20.22 3.06 -4.15
C ASN A 87 -19.75 3.82 -2.88
N TRP A 88 -20.05 3.30 -1.69
CA TRP A 88 -19.54 3.88 -0.45
C TRP A 88 -18.02 3.73 -0.34
N LEU A 89 -17.33 4.81 0.04
CA LEU A 89 -15.89 4.82 0.22
C LEU A 89 -15.49 4.02 1.47
N SER A 90 -14.57 3.06 1.31
CA SER A 90 -14.11 2.20 2.40
C SER A 90 -12.59 2.28 2.56
N GLN A 91 -12.17 2.44 3.82
CA GLN A 91 -10.78 2.32 4.25
C GLN A 91 -10.41 0.84 4.38
N PRO A 92 -9.20 0.42 3.96
CA PRO A 92 -8.81 -0.97 4.09
C PRO A 92 -8.46 -1.35 5.54
N ILE A 93 -8.77 -2.59 5.88
CA ILE A 93 -8.19 -3.35 6.98
C ILE A 93 -6.93 -4.03 6.44
N LEU A 94 -5.79 -3.60 6.96
CA LEU A 94 -4.46 -4.05 6.53
C LEU A 94 -4.06 -5.36 7.24
N ASN A 95 -3.08 -6.02 6.65
CA ASN A 95 -2.45 -7.23 7.18
C ASN A 95 -0.92 -7.10 7.03
N GLU A 96 -0.19 -8.19 7.31
CA GLU A 96 1.28 -8.26 7.31
C GLU A 96 1.92 -7.76 6.00
N THR A 97 1.20 -7.89 4.87
CA THR A 97 1.72 -7.44 3.57
C THR A 97 1.94 -5.93 3.48
N TYR A 98 1.36 -5.14 4.40
CA TYR A 98 1.72 -3.73 4.57
C TYR A 98 3.17 -3.59 5.02
N ALA A 99 3.50 -4.08 6.21
CA ALA A 99 4.81 -3.90 6.82
C ALA A 99 5.92 -4.49 5.94
N GLU A 100 5.72 -5.71 5.43
CA GLU A 100 6.66 -6.38 4.52
C GLU A 100 6.96 -5.55 3.27
N ARG A 101 5.94 -4.96 2.66
CA ARG A 101 6.09 -4.20 1.42
C ARG A 101 6.84 -2.90 1.65
N VAL A 102 6.53 -2.23 2.76
CA VAL A 102 7.12 -0.95 3.14
C VAL A 102 8.59 -1.17 3.50
N ALA A 103 8.89 -2.12 4.39
CA ALA A 103 10.25 -2.47 4.78
C ALA A 103 11.09 -2.89 3.57
N TYR A 104 10.56 -3.76 2.69
CA TYR A 104 11.25 -4.14 1.45
C TYR A 104 11.68 -2.93 0.61
N ARG A 105 10.81 -1.92 0.49
CA ARG A 105 11.11 -0.73 -0.31
C ARG A 105 12.17 0.14 0.35
N ILE A 106 12.06 0.37 1.66
CA ILE A 106 13.03 1.16 2.42
C ILE A 106 14.41 0.48 2.38
N LYS A 107 14.49 -0.82 2.66
CA LYS A 107 15.73 -1.63 2.51
C LYS A 107 16.37 -1.44 1.13
N LYS A 108 15.56 -1.56 0.07
CA LYS A 108 16.03 -1.38 -1.31
C LYS A 108 16.57 0.03 -1.59
N TRP A 109 15.94 1.07 -1.04
CA TRP A 109 16.41 2.45 -1.20
C TRP A 109 17.70 2.75 -0.44
N ASN A 110 18.02 1.96 0.58
CA ASN A 110 19.23 2.03 1.39
C ASN A 110 20.32 1.02 0.94
N GLY A 111 20.13 0.34 -0.20
CA GLY A 111 21.16 -0.53 -0.78
C GLY A 111 21.24 -1.94 -0.19
N CYS A 112 20.33 -2.32 0.70
CA CYS A 112 20.29 -3.68 1.24
C CYS A 112 19.99 -4.71 0.13
N THR A 113 20.62 -5.88 0.22
CA THR A 113 20.36 -6.99 -0.70
C THR A 113 19.13 -7.77 -0.23
N VAL A 114 17.97 -7.40 -0.77
CA VAL A 114 16.69 -8.04 -0.45
C VAL A 114 16.23 -8.98 -1.55
N GLU A 115 15.88 -10.21 -1.18
CA GLU A 115 15.25 -11.16 -2.11
C GLU A 115 13.92 -10.60 -2.63
N LYS A 116 13.66 -10.78 -3.92
CA LYS A 116 12.38 -10.36 -4.51
C LYS A 116 11.28 -11.25 -3.92
N PRO A 117 10.27 -10.68 -3.24
CA PRO A 117 9.24 -11.49 -2.62
C PRO A 117 8.47 -12.27 -3.70
N LYS A 118 8.27 -13.57 -3.45
CA LYS A 118 7.44 -14.43 -4.30
C LYS A 118 5.98 -14.08 -4.03
N TYR A 119 5.40 -13.20 -4.85
CA TYR A 119 3.97 -12.91 -4.76
C TYR A 119 3.17 -14.09 -5.28
N SER A 120 2.74 -14.97 -4.38
CA SER A 120 1.79 -16.04 -4.66
C SER A 120 0.37 -15.51 -4.52
N GLY A 121 -0.44 -15.67 -5.56
CA GLY A 121 -1.84 -15.28 -5.51
C GLY A 121 -2.42 -15.10 -6.90
N GLN A 122 -3.15 -16.12 -7.37
CA GLN A 122 -4.03 -15.95 -8.52
C GLN A 122 -5.09 -14.90 -8.16
N SER A 123 -5.24 -13.87 -8.99
CA SER A 123 -6.36 -12.95 -8.88
C SER A 123 -7.58 -13.62 -9.48
N ASN A 124 -8.75 -13.55 -8.81
CA ASN A 124 -10.00 -14.10 -9.34
C ASN A 124 -10.62 -13.22 -10.46
N GLY A 125 -9.82 -12.34 -11.07
CA GLY A 125 -10.29 -11.40 -12.08
C GLY A 125 -9.43 -10.12 -12.15
N PRO A 126 -9.71 -9.25 -13.13
CA PRO A 126 -9.02 -7.98 -13.28
C PRO A 126 -9.32 -7.05 -12.09
N HIS A 127 -8.33 -6.24 -11.71
CA HIS A 127 -8.53 -5.17 -10.74
C HIS A 127 -9.52 -4.14 -11.28
N ASN A 128 -10.61 -3.89 -10.56
CA ASN A 128 -11.61 -2.90 -10.99
C ASN A 128 -11.13 -1.48 -10.72
N ARG A 129 -10.55 -0.87 -11.75
CA ARG A 129 -9.95 0.48 -11.70
C ARG A 129 -10.95 1.56 -11.30
N HIS A 130 -12.23 1.43 -11.67
CA HIS A 130 -13.26 2.42 -11.35
C HIS A 130 -13.61 2.49 -9.86
N LEU A 131 -13.37 1.40 -9.12
CA LEU A 131 -13.61 1.34 -7.68
C LEU A 131 -12.35 1.65 -6.86
N CYS A 132 -11.19 1.82 -7.48
CA CYS A 132 -9.94 2.05 -6.77
C CYS A 132 -9.49 3.51 -6.83
N GLU A 133 -9.40 4.18 -5.68
CA GLU A 133 -8.93 5.56 -5.61
C GLU A 133 -7.48 5.71 -6.08
N GLY A 134 -6.65 4.67 -5.87
CA GLY A 134 -5.29 4.64 -6.40
C GLY A 134 -5.26 4.64 -7.93
N CYS A 135 -6.17 3.92 -8.60
CA CYS A 135 -6.27 3.99 -10.06
C CYS A 135 -6.73 5.36 -10.54
N LYS A 136 -7.73 5.95 -9.88
CA LYS A 136 -8.25 7.28 -10.22
C LYS A 136 -7.19 8.37 -10.10
N ASN A 137 -6.28 8.22 -9.14
CA ASN A 137 -5.19 9.15 -8.89
C ASN A 137 -3.88 8.76 -9.61
N GLY A 138 -3.89 7.75 -10.49
CA GLY A 138 -2.69 7.34 -11.24
C GLY A 138 -1.64 6.54 -10.48
N HIS A 139 -1.90 6.18 -9.22
CA HIS A 139 -0.97 5.49 -8.31
C HIS A 139 -1.09 3.96 -8.30
N CYS A 140 -1.87 3.40 -9.23
CA CYS A 140 -1.96 1.96 -9.39
C CYS A 140 -1.19 1.53 -10.63
N LYS A 141 -0.03 0.89 -10.44
CA LYS A 141 0.66 0.22 -11.55
C LYS A 141 -0.17 -1.00 -11.93
N ASP A 142 -0.87 -0.92 -13.06
CA ASP A 142 -1.40 -2.12 -13.69
C ASP A 142 -0.23 -3.00 -14.12
N ARG A 143 -0.27 -4.27 -13.73
CA ARG A 143 0.38 -5.29 -14.53
C ARG A 143 -0.45 -5.43 -15.80
N VAL A 144 -0.48 -4.41 -16.66
CA VAL A 144 -0.60 -4.69 -18.08
C VAL A 144 0.57 -5.63 -18.32
N GLY A 145 0.27 -6.85 -18.77
CA GLY A 145 1.32 -7.83 -19.06
C GLY A 145 2.42 -7.11 -19.82
N ARG A 146 3.68 -7.25 -19.37
CA ARG A 146 4.80 -6.99 -20.26
C ARG A 146 4.60 -7.92 -21.44
N LEU A 147 3.91 -7.45 -22.48
CA LEU A 147 4.22 -7.88 -23.83
C LEU A 147 5.65 -7.40 -24.02
N LEU A 148 6.52 -8.40 -24.08
CA LEU A 148 7.91 -8.26 -24.46
C LEU A 148 7.91 -7.53 -25.81
N GLY A 149 8.49 -6.33 -25.82
CA GLY A 149 9.08 -5.70 -26.99
C GLY A 149 10.58 -5.68 -26.79
#